data_AF-A0A6L7PBX4-F1
#
_entry.id   AF-A0A6L7PBX4-F1
#
_cell.length_a   1.000
_cell.length_b   1.000
_cell.length_c   1.000
_cell.angle_alpha   90.00
_cell.angle_beta   90.00
_cell.angle_gamma   90.00
#
_symmetry.space_group_name_H-M   'P 1'
#
loop_
_entity.id
_entity.type
_entity.pdbx_description
1 polymer ?
#
loop_
_entity_poly.entity_id
_entity_poly.type
_entity_poly.pdbx_seq_one_letter_code
_entity_poly.pdbx_strand_id
1 'polypeptide(L)'
;MTTDSGERRYVPDDECPLFSERLEEQILSVTRGAAPNAGRFCGHCYTPIGERTRVCPHCDLETSERRPVGRIPEVVIEMLQAQRKTESRIVNGFAYLGLTLAVVGGLVLVLGVPYLREHLIWATIVYALVLIVGGRALAGILGGYYGDRIAYDRARGRLREEWAEWVEVRDEA
;
A
#
# COMPACT_ATOMS: atom_id res chain seq x y z
N MET A 1 31.14 -6.79 -2.54
CA MET A 1 30.58 -7.25 -1.26
C MET A 1 29.54 -6.22 -0.83
N THR A 2 28.31 -6.40 -1.29
CA THR A 2 27.17 -5.52 -0.99
C THR A 2 26.32 -6.22 0.06
N THR A 3 26.25 -5.61 1.24
CA THR A 3 25.38 -5.99 2.35
C THR A 3 23.93 -5.78 1.96
N ASP A 4 23.27 -6.85 1.49
CA ASP A 4 21.83 -6.95 1.30
C ASP A 4 21.18 -7.22 2.65
N SER A 5 20.85 -6.15 3.37
CA SER A 5 20.09 -6.21 4.62
C SER A 5 18.60 -6.44 4.29
N GLY A 6 18.26 -7.70 4.02
CA GLY A 6 17.17 -8.47 4.66
C GLY A 6 15.74 -7.92 4.78
N GLU A 7 15.40 -6.76 4.22
CA GLU A 7 14.03 -6.23 4.21
C GLU A 7 13.50 -6.29 2.78
N ARG A 8 13.12 -7.51 2.35
CA ARG A 8 12.29 -7.66 1.15
C ARG A 8 10.93 -7.05 1.46
N ARG A 9 10.76 -5.77 1.12
CA ARG A 9 9.45 -5.16 0.93
C ARG A 9 8.62 -6.16 0.11
N TYR A 10 7.44 -6.51 0.61
CA TYR A 10 6.50 -7.36 -0.09
C TYR A 10 6.30 -6.79 -1.50
N VAL A 11 6.73 -7.54 -2.52
CA VAL A 11 6.44 -7.27 -3.93
C VAL A 11 5.25 -8.16 -4.25
N PRO A 12 4.05 -7.60 -4.48
CA PRO A 12 2.89 -8.38 -4.85
C PRO A 12 3.22 -9.19 -6.10
N ASP A 13 2.94 -10.49 -6.08
CA ASP A 13 3.15 -11.45 -7.18
C ASP A 13 2.03 -11.30 -8.25
N ASP A 14 1.73 -10.05 -8.61
CA ASP A 14 0.87 -9.70 -9.72
C ASP A 14 1.79 -9.19 -10.83
N GLU A 15 1.99 -10.00 -11.88
CA GLU A 15 2.86 -9.71 -13.03
C GLU A 15 2.52 -8.43 -13.81
N CYS A 16 1.47 -7.68 -13.43
CA CYS A 16 1.18 -6.35 -13.96
C CYS A 16 0.32 -5.52 -13.00
N PRO A 17 0.84 -4.47 -12.32
CA PRO A 17 -0.01 -3.51 -11.63
C PRO A 17 -0.87 -2.76 -12.66
N LEU A 18 -2.13 -2.45 -12.33
CA LEU A 18 -3.04 -1.75 -13.24
C LEU A 18 -2.60 -0.30 -13.47
N PHE A 19 -2.03 0.32 -12.43
CA PHE A 19 -1.38 1.62 -12.48
C PHE A 19 0.12 1.48 -12.24
N SER A 20 0.92 2.22 -13.00
CA SER A 20 2.37 2.21 -12.82
C SER A 20 2.76 3.00 -11.57
N GLU A 21 3.87 2.61 -10.91
CA GLU A 21 4.44 3.39 -9.79
C GLU A 21 4.64 4.87 -10.16
N ARG A 22 5.06 5.13 -11.41
CA ARG A 22 5.21 6.49 -11.95
C ARG A 22 3.90 7.27 -12.00
N LEU A 23 2.79 6.61 -12.33
CA LEU A 23 1.47 7.24 -12.29
C LEU A 23 1.07 7.56 -10.86
N GLU A 24 1.33 6.65 -9.92
CA GLU A 24 1.05 6.90 -8.51
C GLU A 24 1.83 8.10 -7.98
N GLU A 25 3.14 8.18 -8.25
CA GLU A 25 3.98 9.30 -7.86
C GLU A 25 3.47 10.63 -8.43
N GLN A 26 3.05 10.62 -9.70
CA GLN A 26 2.49 11.80 -10.35
C GLN A 26 1.14 12.20 -9.73
N ILE A 27 0.24 11.26 -9.47
CA ILE A 27 -1.03 11.57 -8.82
C ILE A 27 -0.76 12.11 -7.41
N LEU A 28 0.18 11.54 -6.67
CA LEU A 28 0.56 12.02 -5.34
C LEU A 28 1.17 13.43 -5.37
N SER A 29 1.92 13.79 -6.41
CA SER A 29 2.46 15.15 -6.56
C SER A 29 1.34 16.14 -6.87
N VAL A 30 0.38 15.75 -7.72
CA VAL A 30 -0.82 16.53 -8.05
C VAL A 30 -1.70 16.76 -6.82
N THR A 31 -2.02 15.71 -6.07
CA THR A 31 -2.93 15.80 -4.91
C THR A 31 -2.33 16.61 -3.76
N ARG A 32 -0.99 16.71 -3.70
CA ARG A 32 -0.28 17.56 -2.74
C ARG A 32 -0.08 19.00 -3.22
N GLY A 33 -0.54 19.33 -4.43
CA GLY A 33 -0.33 20.65 -5.04
C GLY A 33 1.13 20.92 -5.45
N ALA A 34 1.99 19.88 -5.47
CA ALA A 34 3.40 20.00 -5.81
C ALA A 34 3.64 20.02 -7.34
N ALA A 35 2.68 19.53 -8.12
CA ALA A 35 2.73 19.54 -9.59
C ALA A 35 1.31 19.75 -10.18
N PRO A 36 1.19 20.33 -11.39
CA PRO A 36 -0.09 20.40 -12.08
C PRO A 36 -0.51 19.04 -12.66
N ASN A 37 -1.82 18.80 -12.79
CA ASN A 37 -2.37 17.67 -13.55
C ASN A 37 -2.30 17.96 -15.06
N ALA A 38 -1.09 18.11 -15.58
CA ALA A 38 -0.81 18.39 -16.98
C ALA A 38 0.46 17.64 -17.42
N GLY A 39 0.43 17.05 -18.60
CA GLY A 39 1.55 16.28 -19.13
C GLY A 39 1.17 15.48 -20.37
N ARG A 40 1.96 14.46 -20.70
CA ARG A 40 1.64 13.48 -21.73
C ARG A 40 1.49 12.11 -21.08
N PHE A 41 0.30 11.57 -21.12
CA PHE A 41 -0.04 10.29 -20.49
C PHE A 41 -0.51 9.29 -21.54
N CYS A 42 -0.26 8.00 -21.29
CA CYS A 42 -0.84 6.94 -22.10
C CYS A 42 -2.37 7.08 -22.15
N GLY A 43 -2.97 6.95 -23.33
CA GLY A 43 -4.43 7.07 -23.49
C GLY A 43 -5.23 5.91 -22.86
N HIS A 44 -4.56 4.83 -22.46
CA HIS A 44 -5.18 3.63 -21.88
C HIS A 44 -4.92 3.48 -20.38
N CYS A 45 -3.65 3.38 -19.96
CA CYS A 45 -3.27 3.16 -18.55
C CYS A 45 -2.85 4.43 -17.81
N TYR A 46 -2.90 5.60 -18.45
CA TYR A 46 -2.52 6.91 -17.91
C TYR A 46 -1.09 7.05 -17.38
N THR A 47 -0.24 6.03 -17.55
CA THR A 47 1.19 6.12 -17.21
C THR A 47 1.84 7.31 -17.93
N PRO A 48 2.64 8.13 -17.23
CA PRO A 48 3.41 9.20 -17.85
C PRO A 48 4.33 8.66 -18.95
N ILE A 49 4.30 9.26 -20.14
CA ILE A 49 5.12 8.86 -21.29
C ILE A 49 5.87 10.06 -21.87
N GLY A 50 7.06 9.82 -22.43
CA GLY A 50 7.86 10.86 -23.09
C GLY A 50 7.24 11.32 -24.41
N GLU A 51 7.65 12.47 -24.93
CA GLU A 51 7.07 13.07 -26.16
C GLU A 51 7.16 12.15 -27.39
N ARG A 52 8.28 11.42 -27.52
CA ARG A 52 8.58 10.54 -28.66
C ARG A 52 8.22 9.07 -28.41
N THR A 53 7.64 8.76 -27.25
CA THR A 53 7.24 7.39 -26.91
C THR A 53 6.09 6.96 -27.81
N ARG A 54 6.32 5.90 -28.61
CA ARG A 54 5.34 5.32 -29.53
C ARG A 54 4.55 4.16 -28.92
N VAL A 55 5.19 3.39 -28.03
CA VAL A 55 4.60 2.25 -27.30
C VAL A 55 4.70 2.56 -25.81
N CYS A 56 3.62 2.35 -25.06
CA CYS A 56 3.63 2.59 -23.62
C CYS A 56 4.52 1.53 -22.92
N PRO A 57 5.49 1.91 -22.08
CA PRO A 57 6.38 0.95 -21.41
C PRO A 57 5.73 0.17 -20.26
N HIS A 58 4.43 0.35 -20.02
CA HIS A 58 3.71 -0.26 -18.92
C HIS A 58 2.59 -1.19 -19.38
N CYS A 59 1.80 -0.77 -20.38
CA CYS A 59 0.71 -1.58 -20.93
C CYS A 59 0.98 -2.07 -22.36
N ASP A 60 2.16 -1.79 -22.91
CA ASP A 60 2.60 -2.13 -24.27
C ASP A 60 1.68 -1.66 -25.41
N LEU A 61 0.71 -0.79 -25.11
CA LEU A 61 -0.21 -0.24 -26.11
C LEU A 61 0.47 0.82 -26.98
N GLU A 62 0.21 0.79 -28.28
CA GLU A 62 0.67 1.84 -29.17
C GLU A 62 -0.12 3.16 -28.97
N THR A 63 0.61 4.27 -29.03
CA THR A 63 0.02 5.62 -29.01
C THR A 63 -0.77 5.98 -30.27
N SER A 64 -0.62 5.18 -31.33
CA SER A 64 -1.40 5.22 -32.57
C SER A 64 -2.81 4.64 -32.36
N GLU A 65 -2.92 3.52 -31.63
CA GLU A 65 -4.18 2.86 -31.28
C GLU A 65 -5.01 3.71 -30.34
N ARG A 66 -4.36 4.32 -29.32
CA ARG A 66 -5.03 5.25 -28.41
C ARG A 66 -4.20 6.50 -28.19
N ARG A 67 -4.74 7.63 -28.64
CA ARG A 67 -4.08 8.94 -28.56
C ARG A 67 -3.73 9.28 -27.10
N PRO A 68 -2.49 9.73 -26.83
CA PRO A 68 -2.10 10.21 -25.51
C PRO A 68 -3.00 11.34 -25.02
N VAL A 69 -3.23 11.39 -23.72
CA VAL A 69 -4.04 12.44 -23.08
C VAL A 69 -3.16 13.47 -22.37
N GLY A 70 -3.65 14.71 -22.31
CA GLY A 70 -2.95 15.83 -21.67
C GLY A 70 -3.13 15.92 -20.15
N ARG A 71 -4.14 15.22 -19.63
CA ARG A 71 -4.62 15.30 -18.26
C ARG A 71 -5.10 13.91 -17.82
N ILE A 72 -4.84 13.57 -16.56
CA ILE A 72 -5.40 12.36 -15.95
C ILE A 72 -6.87 12.65 -15.57
N PRO A 73 -7.84 11.81 -15.99
CA PRO A 73 -9.25 11.97 -15.59
C PRO A 73 -9.41 11.93 -14.06
N GLU A 74 -10.33 12.74 -13.53
CA GLU A 74 -10.56 12.82 -12.07
C GLU A 74 -10.96 11.47 -11.48
N VAL A 75 -11.78 10.70 -12.20
CA VAL A 75 -12.22 9.37 -11.79
C VAL A 75 -11.04 8.42 -11.53
N VAL A 76 -9.99 8.49 -12.35
CA VAL A 76 -8.77 7.67 -12.18
C VAL A 76 -7.98 8.09 -10.94
N ILE A 77 -7.95 9.40 -10.65
CA ILE A 77 -7.32 9.94 -9.44
C ILE A 77 -8.07 9.46 -8.20
N GLU A 78 -9.40 9.51 -8.22
CA GLU A 78 -10.27 9.06 -7.13
C GLU A 78 -10.12 7.56 -6.85
N MET A 79 -10.10 6.73 -7.90
CA MET A 79 -9.89 5.28 -7.80
C MET A 79 -8.56 4.96 -7.09
N LEU A 80 -7.46 5.60 -7.50
CA LEU A 80 -6.17 5.38 -6.86
C LEU A 80 -6.16 5.86 -5.40
N GLN A 81 -6.77 7.00 -5.11
CA GLN A 81 -6.88 7.48 -3.73
C GLN A 81 -7.69 6.53 -2.84
N ALA A 82 -8.78 5.97 -3.37
CA ALA A 82 -9.62 5.02 -2.65
C ALA A 82 -8.88 3.72 -2.33
N GLN A 83 -8.11 3.20 -3.29
CA GLN A 83 -7.26 2.03 -3.09
C GLN A 83 -6.20 2.29 -2.01
N ARG A 84 -5.42 3.37 -2.11
CA ARG A 84 -4.39 3.71 -1.09
C ARG A 84 -4.98 3.95 0.30
N LYS A 85 -6.15 4.59 0.38
CA LYS A 85 -6.83 4.82 1.66
C LYS A 85 -7.26 3.50 2.32
N THR A 86 -7.67 2.54 1.51
CA THR A 86 -8.04 1.20 1.98
C THR A 86 -6.82 0.44 2.46
N GLU A 87 -5.74 0.41 1.67
CA GLU A 87 -4.47 -0.20 2.06
C GLU A 87 -3.93 0.41 3.36
N SER A 88 -3.85 1.75 3.42
CA SER A 88 -3.36 2.45 4.61
C SER A 88 -4.19 2.14 5.85
N ARG A 89 -5.52 2.08 5.75
CA ARG A 89 -6.38 1.71 6.89
C ARG A 89 -6.13 0.29 7.36
N ILE A 90 -5.97 -0.66 6.43
CA ILE A 90 -5.76 -2.07 6.78
C ILE A 90 -4.38 -2.26 7.40
N VAL A 91 -3.33 -1.73 6.77
CA VAL A 91 -1.95 -1.79 7.30
C VAL A 91 -1.86 -1.13 8.68
N ASN A 92 -2.40 0.07 8.84
CA ASN A 92 -2.43 0.74 10.14
C ASN A 92 -3.28 -0.04 11.16
N GLY A 93 -4.41 -0.62 10.74
CA GLY A 93 -5.25 -1.45 11.59
C GLY A 93 -4.51 -2.65 12.17
N PHE A 94 -3.72 -3.35 11.35
CA PHE A 94 -2.88 -4.46 11.81
C PHE A 94 -1.75 -4.00 12.73
N ALA A 95 -1.12 -2.85 12.46
CA ALA A 95 -0.12 -2.28 13.35
C ALA A 95 -0.72 -1.96 14.74
N TYR A 96 -1.89 -1.33 14.78
CA TYR A 96 -2.59 -1.07 16.04
C TYR A 96 -3.02 -2.35 16.75
N LEU A 97 -3.52 -3.35 16.02
CA LEU A 97 -3.91 -4.64 16.59
C LEU A 97 -2.71 -5.34 17.25
N GLY A 98 -1.57 -5.39 16.57
CA GLY A 98 -0.33 -5.97 17.12
C GLY A 98 0.13 -5.26 18.39
N LEU A 99 0.08 -3.93 18.39
CA LEU A 99 0.40 -3.13 19.58
C LEU A 99 -0.57 -3.41 20.74
N THR A 100 -1.89 -3.45 20.47
CA THR A 100 -2.91 -3.76 21.47
C THR A 100 -2.68 -5.14 22.08
N LEU A 101 -2.40 -6.16 21.26
CA LEU A 101 -2.11 -7.51 21.75
C LEU A 101 -0.83 -7.58 22.59
N ALA A 102 0.22 -6.84 22.21
CA ALA A 102 1.45 -6.77 23.01
C ALA A 102 1.20 -6.14 24.40
N VAL A 103 0.43 -5.04 24.45
CA VAL A 103 0.06 -4.36 25.70
C VAL A 103 -0.78 -5.27 26.58
N VAL A 104 -1.87 -5.83 26.05
CA VAL A 104 -2.76 -6.71 26.80
C VAL A 104 -2.03 -7.97 27.26
N GLY A 105 -1.25 -8.61 26.39
CA GLY A 105 -0.47 -9.80 26.73
C GLY A 105 0.58 -9.53 27.81
N GLY A 106 1.29 -8.40 27.74
CA GLY A 106 2.22 -7.99 28.78
C GLY A 106 1.55 -7.76 30.12
N LEU A 107 0.37 -7.12 30.14
CA LEU A 107 -0.40 -6.91 31.36
C LEU A 107 -0.88 -8.23 31.98
N VAL A 108 -1.42 -9.14 31.16
CA VAL A 108 -1.84 -10.48 31.61
C VAL A 108 -0.67 -11.25 32.20
N LEU A 109 0.51 -11.17 31.58
CA LEU A 109 1.72 -11.83 32.09
C LEU A 109 2.16 -11.26 33.45
N VAL A 110 2.28 -9.94 33.57
CA VAL A 110 2.73 -9.28 34.81
C VAL A 110 1.73 -9.52 35.94
N LEU A 111 0.44 -9.41 35.66
CA LEU A 111 -0.59 -9.61 36.68
C LEU A 111 -0.81 -11.08 37.01
N GLY A 112 -0.65 -11.99 36.05
CA GLY A 112 -0.86 -13.43 36.24
C GLY A 112 0.24 -14.12 37.05
N VAL A 113 1.47 -13.57 37.05
CA VAL A 113 2.60 -14.16 37.76
C VAL A 113 2.77 -13.51 39.14
N PRO A 114 2.55 -14.24 40.25
CA PRO A 114 2.60 -13.67 41.60
C PRO A 114 3.96 -13.05 41.94
N TYR A 115 5.07 -13.69 41.53
CA TYR A 115 6.41 -13.16 41.71
C TYR A 115 6.63 -11.78 41.06
N LEU A 116 6.12 -11.57 39.84
CA LEU A 116 6.26 -10.29 39.15
C LEU A 116 5.40 -9.21 39.81
N ARG A 117 4.22 -9.58 40.30
CA ARG A 117 3.32 -8.67 41.01
C ARG A 117 3.97 -8.10 42.29
N GLU A 118 4.77 -8.90 42.97
CA GLU A 118 5.46 -8.51 44.22
C GLU A 118 6.76 -7.76 43.97
N HIS A 119 7.38 -7.92 42.78
CA HIS A 119 8.64 -7.28 42.41
C HIS A 119 8.49 -6.32 41.22
N LEU A 120 8.08 -5.08 41.52
CA LEU A 120 7.76 -4.04 40.54
C LEU A 120 8.87 -3.77 39.50
N ILE A 121 10.14 -3.80 39.92
CA ILE A 121 11.28 -3.58 39.02
C ILE A 121 11.37 -4.71 37.98
N TRP A 122 11.26 -5.97 38.41
CA TRP A 122 11.30 -7.13 37.52
C TRP A 122 10.09 -7.17 36.59
N ALA A 123 8.89 -6.85 37.10
CA ALA A 123 7.70 -6.68 36.28
C ALA A 123 7.91 -5.65 35.17
N THR A 124 8.52 -4.51 35.48
CA THR A 124 8.78 -3.44 34.50
C THR A 124 9.76 -3.89 33.41
N ILE A 125 10.85 -4.57 33.79
CA ILE A 125 11.84 -5.09 32.83
C ILE A 125 11.19 -6.13 31.90
N VAL A 126 10.46 -7.10 32.47
CA VAL A 126 9.78 -8.14 31.69
C VAL A 126 8.74 -7.52 30.76
N TYR A 127 7.94 -6.58 31.26
CA TYR A 127 6.94 -5.88 30.45
C TYR A 127 7.58 -5.09 29.29
N ALA A 128 8.67 -4.37 29.53
CA ALA A 128 9.41 -3.66 28.50
C ALA A 128 9.95 -4.61 27.43
N LEU A 129 10.51 -5.76 27.83
CA LEU A 129 10.97 -6.78 26.89
C LEU A 129 9.82 -7.36 26.06
N VAL A 130 8.68 -7.66 26.69
CA VAL A 130 7.49 -8.14 25.99
C VAL A 130 6.97 -7.11 25.00
N LEU A 131 6.97 -5.82 25.33
CA LEU A 131 6.56 -4.77 24.39
C LEU A 131 7.53 -4.63 23.21
N ILE A 132 8.84 -4.68 23.45
CA ILE A 132 9.86 -4.54 22.40
C ILE A 132 9.81 -5.76 21.46
N VAL A 133 9.84 -6.96 22.02
CA VAL A 133 9.87 -8.22 21.25
C VAL A 133 8.50 -8.51 20.65
N GLY A 134 7.45 -8.47 21.48
CA GLY A 134 6.07 -8.71 21.06
C GLY A 134 5.59 -7.68 20.06
N GLY A 135 5.88 -6.40 20.27
CA GLY A 135 5.54 -5.34 19.31
C GLY A 135 6.21 -5.55 17.95
N ARG A 136 7.51 -5.88 17.93
CA ARG A 136 8.22 -6.15 16.66
C ARG A 136 7.77 -7.46 15.99
N ALA A 137 7.63 -8.53 16.75
CA ALA A 137 7.21 -9.82 16.22
C ALA A 137 5.76 -9.77 15.69
N LEU A 138 4.85 -9.18 16.45
CA LEU A 138 3.45 -9.03 16.03
C LEU A 138 3.32 -8.06 14.85
N ALA A 139 4.05 -6.95 14.83
CA ALA A 139 4.04 -6.05 13.67
C ALA A 139 4.56 -6.75 12.40
N GLY A 140 5.65 -7.52 12.52
CA GLY A 140 6.19 -8.28 11.38
C GLY A 140 5.24 -9.39 10.90
N ILE A 141 4.65 -10.15 11.81
CA ILE A 141 3.75 -11.27 11.48
C ILE A 141 2.40 -10.77 10.99
N LEU A 142 1.73 -9.88 11.74
CA LEU A 142 0.40 -9.37 11.37
C LEU A 142 0.48 -8.42 10.17
N GLY A 143 1.48 -7.54 10.11
CA GLY A 143 1.67 -6.62 8.99
C GLY A 143 2.06 -7.36 7.72
N GLY A 144 3.15 -8.13 7.74
CA GLY A 144 3.71 -8.74 6.53
C GLY A 144 2.99 -10.00 6.06
N TYR A 145 2.47 -10.85 6.94
CA TYR A 145 1.85 -12.12 6.53
C TYR A 145 0.35 -11.99 6.25
N TYR A 146 -0.37 -11.27 7.10
CA TYR A 146 -1.83 -11.14 7.01
C TYR A 146 -2.28 -9.80 6.42
N GLY A 147 -1.62 -8.71 6.82
CA GLY A 147 -1.95 -7.36 6.42
C GLY A 147 -1.79 -7.14 4.94
N ASP A 148 -0.62 -7.50 4.40
CA ASP A 148 -0.33 -7.29 2.99
C ASP A 148 -1.30 -8.10 2.11
N ARG A 149 -1.41 -9.42 2.26
CA ARG A 149 -2.30 -10.24 1.41
C ARG A 149 -3.76 -9.78 1.45
N ILE A 150 -4.34 -9.60 2.64
CA ILE A 150 -5.76 -9.23 2.77
C ILE A 150 -6.01 -7.80 2.30
N ALA A 151 -5.09 -6.87 2.58
CA ALA A 151 -5.19 -5.49 2.10
C ALA A 151 -5.12 -5.43 0.57
N TYR A 152 -4.11 -6.08 -0.01
CA TYR A 152 -3.87 -6.05 -1.44
C TYR A 152 -4.99 -6.72 -2.22
N ASP A 153 -5.45 -7.92 -1.83
CA ASP A 153 -6.51 -8.63 -2.55
C ASP A 153 -7.82 -7.84 -2.54
N ARG A 154 -8.19 -7.27 -1.38
CA ARG A 154 -9.44 -6.55 -1.23
C ARG A 154 -9.42 -5.17 -1.90
N ALA A 155 -8.30 -4.45 -1.79
CA ALA A 155 -8.16 -3.14 -2.42
C ALA A 155 -8.02 -3.27 -3.95
N ARG A 156 -7.28 -4.27 -4.45
CA ARG A 156 -7.14 -4.51 -5.89
C ARG A 156 -8.37 -5.12 -6.53
N GLY A 157 -9.09 -6.01 -5.86
CA GLY A 157 -10.34 -6.57 -6.39
C GLY A 157 -11.33 -5.46 -6.73
N ARG A 158 -11.56 -4.57 -5.77
CA ARG A 158 -12.42 -3.40 -5.96
C ARG A 158 -11.91 -2.45 -7.05
N LEU A 159 -10.60 -2.19 -7.09
CA LEU A 159 -10.01 -1.35 -8.13
C LEU A 159 -10.21 -1.94 -9.54
N ARG A 160 -10.05 -3.25 -9.71
CA ARG A 160 -10.24 -3.94 -10.99
C ARG A 160 -11.69 -3.87 -11.45
N GLU A 161 -12.64 -4.03 -10.53
CA GLU A 161 -14.08 -3.88 -10.81
C GLU A 161 -14.43 -2.45 -11.24
N GLU A 162 -14.05 -1.45 -10.45
CA GLU A 162 -14.31 -0.03 -10.74
C GLU A 162 -13.63 0.40 -12.06
N TRP A 163 -12.42 -0.09 -12.33
CA TRP A 163 -11.72 0.16 -13.59
C TRP A 163 -12.42 -0.48 -14.78
N ALA A 164 -12.87 -1.73 -14.67
CA ALA A 164 -13.56 -2.42 -15.76
C ALA A 164 -14.84 -1.68 -16.16
N GLU A 165 -15.67 -1.31 -15.17
CA GLU A 165 -16.89 -0.53 -15.38
C GLU A 165 -16.59 0.81 -16.07
N TRP A 166 -15.55 1.51 -15.61
CA TRP A 166 -15.21 2.80 -16.20
C TRP A 166 -14.62 2.71 -17.61
N VAL A 167 -13.86 1.65 -17.91
CA VAL A 167 -13.33 1.40 -19.26
C VAL A 167 -14.47 1.17 -20.25
N GLU A 168 -15.52 0.44 -19.86
CA GLU A 168 -16.72 0.24 -20.72
C GLU A 168 -17.36 1.59 -21.04
N VAL A 169 -17.67 2.41 -20.03
CA VAL A 169 -18.25 3.74 -20.22
C VAL A 169 -17.36 4.65 -21.07
N ARG A 170 -16.04 4.61 -20.87
CA ARG A 170 -15.06 5.41 -21.62
C ARG A 170 -14.97 5.00 -23.09
N ASP A 171 -15.13 3.72 -23.38
CA ASP A 171 -14.97 3.17 -24.73
C ASP A 171 -16.29 3.22 -25.53
N GLU A 172 -17.43 3.35 -24.86
CA GLU A 172 -18.74 3.64 -25.46
C GLU A 172 -18.95 5.12 -25.83
N ALA A 173 -18.18 6.04 -25.24
CA ALA A 173 -18.27 7.50 -25.41
C ALA A 173 -17.35 8.06 -26.51
#